data_AF-A0A8T1M5K6-F1
#
_entry.id   AF-A0A8T1M5K6-F1
#
_cell.length_a   1.000
_cell.length_b   1.000
_cell.length_c   1.000
_cell.angle_alpha   90.00
_cell.angle_beta   90.00
_cell.angle_gamma   90.00
#
_symmetry.space_group_name_H-M   'P 1'
#
loop_
_entity.id
_entity.type
_entity.pdbx_description
1 polymer ?
#
loop_
_entity_poly.entity_id
_entity_poly.type
_entity_poly.pdbx_seq_one_letter_code
_entity_poly.pdbx_strand_id
1 'polypeptide(L)'
;MSNSPAGSPRPNTFPHSSVDDGSMDKKCGKLKGDQPTFVAGEIPYVGNVSRDSIHISDGNGQLRKGSLIFDACFESGNLAKVECISEFEFDLHIRADTCNPKFRVWFNFKVGNCCANQRVIFNIVNFSKTKSLYREGMSPLVRSTSRPQWSRIPHKNVFYYRCPEHRRNYVMSFAFCFDREEEYQFCYCYPYTFTRLQAYLDEIDQKAYAHYKREFLGGTLQQRRIDLLTITHPKNLQEASGRKQRIIFVTARVHPGETPSSYVCQGFIDFMVSEHPIAQELRKHLIFKIVPMLNPDGVYLGNYRCSLMGFDLNRQWQNPSQWAHPEIFATKELLMQLDQSTTMDVNFFIDIHAHSTLLNGFMYGNVFEDEERAGRQAVFPNLLSQFAEDFSLPQTNFNCDAVKAGTGRRTLGGILDNHTMCYTLEVSFFSYTNVLTGEMVPYTEEKYARLGRNLARTFHEYYAKQGLFKRSVSSLGMQGLRDLSEPPRSMGDVADHLVQQRRSAVRDRGLAVERSGDYSDTKNGHSASPCRQAVCQKNHFVVTQEQSVIERITSNRPIAKNSQAHDRKNEVLNLKWENRELSSNESNPISDGSQSS
;
A
#
# COMPACT_ATOMS: atom_id res chain seq x y z
N MET A 1 -59.50 -14.73 -28.76
CA MET A 1 -59.37 -16.21 -28.71
C MET A 1 -57.95 -16.53 -29.16
N SER A 2 -57.07 -17.28 -28.49
CA SER A 2 -56.96 -17.87 -27.15
C SER A 2 -55.59 -18.58 -27.10
N ASN A 3 -54.92 -18.51 -25.94
CA ASN A 3 -53.95 -19.45 -25.37
C ASN A 3 -52.47 -19.54 -25.85
N SER A 4 -51.60 -19.37 -24.84
CA SER A 4 -50.19 -19.79 -24.66
C SER A 4 -50.08 -21.34 -24.44
N PRO A 5 -48.98 -21.97 -23.91
CA PRO A 5 -47.61 -21.53 -23.59
C PRO A 5 -46.43 -22.56 -23.83
N ALA A 6 -45.19 -22.07 -23.63
CA ALA A 6 -43.98 -22.62 -22.94
C ALA A 6 -43.47 -24.09 -23.10
N GLY A 7 -42.12 -24.21 -23.20
CA GLY A 7 -41.34 -25.43 -22.88
C GLY A 7 -39.81 -25.22 -22.96
N SER A 8 -39.11 -25.45 -21.84
CA SER A 8 -37.65 -25.37 -21.61
C SER A 8 -36.83 -26.58 -22.12
N PRO A 9 -35.48 -26.48 -22.21
CA PRO A 9 -34.62 -27.65 -21.96
C PRO A 9 -33.41 -27.42 -21.02
N ARG A 10 -33.09 -28.43 -20.20
CA ARG A 10 -31.78 -28.67 -19.54
C ARG A 10 -30.98 -29.77 -20.31
N PRO A 11 -29.82 -30.29 -19.84
CA PRO A 11 -28.50 -30.03 -20.41
C PRO A 11 -27.85 -31.27 -21.08
N ASN A 12 -26.89 -31.04 -21.99
CA ASN A 12 -26.16 -32.08 -22.69
C ASN A 12 -25.01 -32.69 -21.86
N THR A 13 -25.06 -34.01 -21.74
CA THR A 13 -23.99 -34.93 -21.31
C THR A 13 -23.04 -35.26 -22.47
N PHE A 14 -21.73 -35.31 -22.19
CA PHE A 14 -20.68 -35.76 -23.12
C PHE A 14 -20.63 -37.30 -23.24
N PRO A 15 -20.25 -37.86 -24.41
CA PRO A 15 -20.18 -39.31 -24.61
C PRO A 15 -18.80 -39.90 -24.27
N HIS A 16 -18.83 -41.12 -23.73
CA HIS A 16 -17.71 -42.05 -23.59
C HIS A 16 -17.39 -42.76 -24.91
N SER A 17 -16.10 -43.07 -25.13
CA SER A 17 -15.68 -44.19 -25.98
C SER A 17 -14.49 -44.93 -25.34
N SER A 18 -14.64 -46.25 -25.28
CA SER A 18 -13.81 -47.28 -24.66
C SER A 18 -12.67 -47.83 -25.55
N VAL A 19 -11.88 -48.74 -24.93
CA VAL A 19 -11.08 -49.87 -25.50
C VAL A 19 -9.56 -49.56 -25.63
N ASP A 20 -8.56 -50.36 -25.19
CA ASP A 20 -8.41 -51.76 -24.72
C ASP A 20 -7.13 -51.92 -23.86
N ASP A 21 -7.02 -53.07 -23.19
CA ASP A 21 -5.91 -53.53 -22.33
C ASP A 21 -4.86 -54.36 -23.13
N GLY A 22 -3.56 -54.23 -22.83
CA GLY A 22 -2.49 -54.95 -23.53
C GLY A 22 -1.09 -54.76 -22.91
N SER A 23 -0.50 -55.86 -22.44
CA SER A 23 0.72 -55.91 -21.61
C SER A 23 2.06 -56.01 -22.39
N MET A 24 3.15 -55.74 -21.65
CA MET A 24 4.60 -55.90 -21.96
C MET A 24 5.21 -54.68 -22.71
N ASP A 25 6.36 -54.11 -22.34
CA ASP A 25 7.59 -54.74 -21.84
C ASP A 25 8.53 -53.73 -21.14
N LYS A 26 9.38 -54.23 -20.22
CA LYS A 26 10.41 -53.44 -19.51
C LYS A 26 11.61 -53.14 -20.41
N LYS A 27 11.94 -51.85 -20.62
CA LYS A 27 13.33 -51.39 -20.85
C LYS A 27 13.61 -50.06 -20.17
N CYS A 28 14.41 -50.15 -19.11
CA CYS A 28 14.97 -49.05 -18.33
C CYS A 28 16.09 -48.37 -19.13
N GLY A 29 15.80 -47.16 -19.63
CA GLY A 29 16.81 -46.25 -20.16
C GLY A 29 17.29 -45.30 -19.06
N LYS A 30 18.51 -45.53 -18.55
CA LYS A 30 19.21 -44.60 -17.66
C LYS A 30 19.56 -43.33 -18.43
N LEU A 31 18.84 -42.24 -18.18
CA LEU A 31 19.32 -40.88 -18.44
C LEU A 31 19.76 -40.28 -17.10
N LYS A 32 21.07 -40.15 -16.92
CA LYS A 32 21.67 -39.29 -15.89
C LYS A 32 21.34 -37.84 -16.28
N GLY A 33 20.29 -37.30 -15.67
CA GLY A 33 20.04 -35.86 -15.62
C GLY A 33 20.31 -35.40 -14.19
N ASP A 34 21.11 -34.36 -14.06
CA ASP A 34 21.48 -33.75 -12.78
C ASP A 34 20.22 -33.43 -11.96
N GLN A 35 20.20 -33.93 -10.72
CA GLN A 35 19.18 -33.54 -9.76
C GLN A 35 19.33 -32.05 -9.45
N PRO A 36 18.27 -31.24 -9.52
CA PRO A 36 18.32 -29.93 -8.92
C PRO A 36 18.52 -30.13 -7.42
N THR A 37 19.63 -29.62 -6.91
CA THR A 37 19.88 -29.50 -5.48
C THR A 37 18.80 -28.59 -4.90
N PHE A 38 17.77 -29.20 -4.31
CA PHE A 38 16.84 -28.50 -3.44
C PHE A 38 17.66 -27.96 -2.26
N VAL A 39 18.00 -26.67 -2.31
CA VAL A 39 18.30 -25.89 -1.10
C VAL A 39 17.08 -26.10 -0.20
N ALA A 40 17.29 -26.52 1.05
CA ALA A 40 16.23 -26.77 2.02
C ALA A 40 15.36 -25.52 2.18
N GLY A 41 14.33 -25.42 1.35
CA GLY A 41 13.43 -24.30 1.26
C GLY A 41 12.38 -24.45 2.35
N GLU A 42 12.19 -23.39 3.13
CA GLU A 42 10.99 -23.24 3.95
C GLU A 42 9.78 -23.59 3.09
N ILE A 43 9.03 -24.62 3.50
CA ILE A 43 7.74 -24.92 2.88
C ILE A 43 6.92 -23.63 3.01
N PRO A 44 6.56 -22.96 1.91
CA PRO A 44 5.79 -21.72 2.01
C PRO A 44 4.44 -22.07 2.63
N TYR A 45 4.17 -21.53 3.81
CA TYR A 45 2.86 -21.67 4.45
C TYR A 45 1.80 -21.07 3.52
N VAL A 46 0.96 -21.94 2.95
CA VAL A 46 -0.03 -21.56 1.91
C VAL A 46 -1.33 -21.04 2.54
N GLY A 47 -1.56 -21.30 3.82
CA GLY A 47 -2.79 -20.97 4.53
C GLY A 47 -2.60 -20.07 5.75
N ASN A 48 -3.73 -19.61 6.30
CA ASN A 48 -3.78 -18.96 7.60
C ASN A 48 -3.94 -20.00 8.71
N VAL A 49 -3.47 -19.67 9.91
CA VAL A 49 -3.85 -20.43 11.12
C VAL A 49 -5.37 -20.37 11.31
N SER A 50 -5.96 -21.50 11.71
CA SER A 50 -7.40 -21.64 11.93
C SER A 50 -7.62 -22.29 13.29
N ARG A 51 -7.99 -21.47 14.27
CA ARG A 51 -8.16 -21.86 15.69
C ARG A 51 -7.01 -22.75 16.19
N ASP A 52 -5.78 -22.38 15.82
CA ASP A 52 -4.58 -23.12 16.18
C ASP A 52 -4.31 -22.91 17.68
N SER A 53 -4.50 -23.98 18.43
CA SER A 53 -4.29 -23.98 19.87
C SER A 53 -2.85 -24.38 20.18
N ILE A 54 -2.09 -23.46 20.76
CA ILE A 54 -0.77 -23.82 21.26
C ILE A 54 -0.95 -24.63 22.54
N HIS A 55 -0.80 -25.95 22.42
CA HIS A 55 -1.07 -26.90 23.49
C HIS A 55 -0.06 -26.73 24.64
N ILE A 56 -0.49 -26.04 25.69
CA ILE A 56 0.02 -26.28 27.05
C ILE A 56 -0.94 -27.30 27.68
N SER A 57 -0.75 -28.59 27.34
CA SER A 57 -1.64 -29.66 27.79
C SER A 57 -1.55 -29.86 29.31
N ASP A 58 -2.67 -30.23 29.94
CA ASP A 58 -2.73 -30.56 31.36
C ASP A 58 -2.34 -32.00 31.70
N GLY A 59 -1.47 -32.64 30.91
CA GLY A 59 -1.15 -34.06 31.08
C GLY A 59 -2.31 -35.01 30.73
N ASN A 60 -3.55 -34.52 30.69
CA ASN A 60 -4.77 -35.25 30.33
C ASN A 60 -5.32 -34.87 28.94
N GLY A 61 -4.60 -34.03 28.19
CA GLY A 61 -4.97 -33.63 26.82
C GLY A 61 -6.03 -32.55 26.71
N GLN A 62 -6.51 -31.96 27.83
CA GLN A 62 -7.39 -30.80 27.78
C GLN A 62 -6.58 -29.50 27.63
N LEU A 63 -7.15 -28.54 26.89
CA LEU A 63 -6.56 -27.20 26.77
C LEU A 63 -6.69 -26.48 28.11
N ARG A 64 -5.56 -26.20 28.76
CA ARG A 64 -5.56 -25.37 29.96
C ARG A 64 -6.06 -23.98 29.61
N LYS A 65 -6.84 -23.39 30.52
CA LYS A 65 -7.16 -21.96 30.50
C LYS A 65 -5.84 -21.17 30.44
N GLY A 66 -5.74 -20.21 29.53
CA GLY A 66 -4.48 -19.49 29.26
C GLY A 66 -3.63 -20.11 28.15
N SER A 67 -4.00 -21.28 27.61
CA SER A 67 -3.41 -21.80 26.36
C SER A 67 -3.99 -21.01 25.20
N LEU A 68 -3.25 -20.02 24.71
CA LEU A 68 -3.74 -19.10 23.68
C LEU A 68 -4.15 -19.84 22.40
N ILE A 69 -5.29 -19.42 21.85
CA ILE A 69 -5.81 -19.94 20.57
C ILE A 69 -5.72 -18.82 19.53
N PHE A 70 -5.02 -19.08 18.43
CA PHE A 70 -4.81 -18.11 17.36
C PHE A 70 -5.72 -18.41 16.18
N ASP A 71 -6.35 -17.38 15.63
CA ASP A 71 -7.17 -17.50 14.44
C ASP A 71 -6.89 -16.37 13.46
N ALA A 72 -6.74 -16.69 12.18
CA ALA A 72 -6.68 -15.74 11.08
C ALA A 72 -7.54 -16.19 9.91
N CYS A 73 -8.44 -17.17 10.12
CA CYS A 73 -9.32 -17.72 9.09
C CYS A 73 -10.60 -16.88 8.94
N PHE A 74 -10.45 -15.61 8.60
CA PHE A 74 -11.54 -14.68 8.35
C PHE A 74 -11.13 -13.66 7.27
N GLU A 75 -12.08 -12.88 6.77
CA GLU A 75 -11.83 -11.88 5.73
C GLU A 75 -10.72 -10.90 6.16
N SER A 76 -9.72 -10.69 5.30
CA SER A 76 -8.50 -9.90 5.55
C SER A 76 -7.57 -10.43 6.65
N GLY A 77 -7.86 -11.61 7.22
CA GLY A 77 -6.99 -12.28 8.18
C GLY A 77 -5.66 -12.70 7.55
N ASN A 78 -4.56 -12.52 8.28
CA ASN A 78 -3.24 -12.97 7.86
C ASN A 78 -2.36 -13.30 9.07
N LEU A 79 -2.08 -14.60 9.22
CA LEU A 79 -1.06 -15.16 10.09
C LEU A 79 -0.85 -16.62 9.64
N ALA A 80 0.37 -16.99 9.24
CA ALA A 80 0.67 -18.30 8.68
C ALA A 80 0.97 -19.37 9.72
N LYS A 81 1.69 -19.00 10.79
CA LYS A 81 2.14 -19.93 11.83
C LYS A 81 2.40 -19.19 13.13
N VAL A 82 2.22 -19.90 14.23
CA VAL A 82 2.63 -19.49 15.57
C VAL A 82 3.55 -20.56 16.15
N GLU A 83 4.69 -20.15 16.69
CA GLU A 83 5.63 -21.02 17.39
C GLU A 83 5.68 -20.61 18.86
N CYS A 84 5.45 -21.57 19.76
CA CYS A 84 5.59 -21.35 21.20
C CYS A 84 7.07 -21.42 21.58
N ILE A 85 7.65 -20.30 22.03
CA ILE A 85 9.03 -20.26 22.51
C ILE A 85 9.06 -20.55 24.01
N SER A 86 8.11 -19.98 24.75
CA SER A 86 7.84 -20.27 26.16
C SER A 86 6.37 -20.04 26.47
N GLU A 87 5.95 -20.27 27.72
CA GLU A 87 4.58 -19.97 28.18
C GLU A 87 4.20 -18.48 28.05
N PHE A 88 5.18 -17.58 27.89
CA PHE A 88 4.99 -16.13 27.76
C PHE A 88 5.47 -15.56 26.43
N GLU A 89 6.01 -16.36 25.51
CA GLU A 89 6.66 -15.86 24.30
C GLU A 89 6.29 -16.67 23.07
N PHE A 90 5.88 -15.96 22.01
CA PHE A 90 5.35 -16.54 20.79
C PHE A 90 5.93 -15.89 19.55
N ASP A 91 6.50 -16.70 18.67
CA ASP A 91 6.98 -16.28 17.36
C ASP A 91 5.88 -16.42 16.31
N LEU A 92 5.52 -15.30 15.72
CA LEU A 92 4.44 -15.11 14.78
C LEU A 92 5.01 -14.95 13.36
N HIS A 93 4.54 -15.79 12.43
CA HIS A 93 4.95 -15.76 11.04
C HIS A 93 3.84 -15.21 10.17
N ILE A 94 4.10 -14.09 9.48
CA ILE A 94 3.19 -13.52 8.49
C ILE A 94 3.12 -14.44 7.27
N ARG A 95 1.90 -14.73 6.80
CA ARG A 95 1.69 -15.42 5.52
C ARG A 95 2.08 -14.48 4.39
N ALA A 96 2.85 -15.01 3.43
CA ALA A 96 3.15 -14.25 2.23
C ALA A 96 1.86 -13.96 1.43
N ASP A 97 1.95 -12.95 0.57
CA ASP A 97 0.91 -12.71 -0.42
C ASP A 97 0.69 -13.97 -1.28
N THR A 98 -0.58 -14.22 -1.62
CA THR A 98 -0.96 -15.36 -2.47
C THR A 98 -0.17 -15.34 -3.78
N CYS A 99 0.41 -16.49 -4.13
CA CYS A 99 1.24 -16.66 -5.32
C CYS A 99 2.46 -15.70 -5.40
N ASN A 100 2.85 -15.03 -4.30
CA ASN A 100 4.02 -14.16 -4.27
C ASN A 100 4.75 -14.18 -2.90
N PRO A 101 5.86 -14.93 -2.76
CA PRO A 101 6.53 -15.10 -1.47
C PRO A 101 7.28 -13.85 -0.97
N LYS A 102 7.38 -12.79 -1.79
CA LYS A 102 8.21 -11.60 -1.50
C LYS A 102 7.59 -10.64 -0.48
N PHE A 103 6.26 -10.63 -0.34
CA PHE A 103 5.55 -9.63 0.46
C PHE A 103 5.03 -10.22 1.76
N ARG A 104 5.56 -9.73 2.89
CA ARG A 104 5.18 -10.11 4.26
C ARG A 104 5.17 -8.84 5.12
N VAL A 105 4.00 -8.21 5.21
CA VAL A 105 3.83 -6.93 5.93
C VAL A 105 2.51 -6.89 6.68
N TRP A 106 1.41 -7.20 6.00
CA TRP A 106 0.08 -7.19 6.60
C TRP A 106 -0.10 -8.39 7.53
N PHE A 107 -0.58 -8.13 8.74
CA PHE A 107 -1.06 -9.15 9.66
C PHE A 107 -2.39 -8.71 10.26
N ASN A 108 -3.26 -9.69 10.50
CA ASN A 108 -4.54 -9.49 11.13
C ASN A 108 -5.00 -10.84 11.71
N PHE A 109 -5.02 -10.95 13.04
CA PHE A 109 -5.31 -12.21 13.71
C PHE A 109 -6.02 -11.97 15.04
N LYS A 110 -6.68 -13.02 15.51
CA LYS A 110 -7.40 -13.08 16.77
C LYS A 110 -6.67 -14.01 17.73
N VAL A 111 -6.77 -13.69 19.01
CA VAL A 111 -6.27 -14.49 20.12
C VAL A 111 -7.40 -14.67 21.13
N GLY A 112 -7.73 -15.92 21.43
CA GLY A 112 -8.72 -16.30 22.43
C GLY A 112 -8.14 -17.23 23.50
N ASN A 113 -9.00 -17.65 24.44
CA ASN A 113 -8.66 -18.51 25.58
C ASN A 113 -7.56 -17.92 26.50
N CYS A 114 -7.42 -16.60 26.52
CA CYS A 114 -6.51 -15.91 27.43
C CYS A 114 -7.08 -15.85 28.86
N CYS A 115 -6.18 -15.76 29.84
CA CYS A 115 -6.52 -15.49 31.23
C CYS A 115 -6.38 -13.99 31.56
N ALA A 116 -7.18 -13.50 32.51
CA ALA A 116 -6.97 -12.16 33.05
C ALA A 116 -5.58 -12.05 33.70
N ASN A 117 -4.90 -10.93 33.46
CA ASN A 117 -3.53 -10.61 33.82
C ASN A 117 -2.45 -11.53 33.20
N GLN A 118 -2.80 -12.34 32.20
CA GLN A 118 -1.82 -13.11 31.45
C GLN A 118 -0.95 -12.16 30.61
N ARG A 119 0.37 -12.24 30.80
CA ARG A 119 1.35 -11.43 30.08
C ARG A 119 2.05 -12.27 29.04
N VAL A 120 2.17 -11.73 27.83
CA VAL A 120 2.82 -12.39 26.70
C VAL A 120 3.64 -11.42 25.89
N ILE A 121 4.61 -11.95 25.15
CA ILE A 121 5.39 -11.26 24.14
C ILE A 121 5.09 -11.94 22.81
N PHE A 122 4.65 -11.13 21.84
CA PHE A 122 4.44 -11.57 20.47
C PHE A 122 5.56 -11.01 19.59
N ASN A 123 6.28 -11.89 18.90
CA ASN A 123 7.38 -11.55 18.00
C ASN A 123 6.96 -11.79 16.55
N ILE A 124 6.80 -10.76 15.73
CA ILE A 124 6.66 -10.93 14.27
C ILE A 124 8.06 -11.01 13.67
N VAL A 125 8.44 -12.19 13.18
CA VAL A 125 9.85 -12.53 12.88
C VAL A 125 10.24 -12.45 11.40
N ASN A 126 9.28 -12.30 10.49
CA ASN A 126 9.50 -12.45 9.05
C ASN A 126 9.00 -11.28 8.19
N PHE A 127 9.10 -10.04 8.69
CA PHE A 127 8.83 -8.84 7.89
C PHE A 127 9.71 -8.79 6.65
N SER A 128 9.12 -8.56 5.48
CA SER A 128 9.89 -8.42 4.23
C SER A 128 10.43 -7.00 3.99
N LYS A 129 9.99 -6.00 4.77
CA LYS A 129 10.48 -4.62 4.66
C LYS A 129 11.58 -4.33 5.66
N THR A 130 12.71 -3.79 5.16
CA THR A 130 13.86 -3.40 5.98
C THR A 130 13.69 -2.02 6.64
N LYS A 131 12.88 -1.14 6.06
CA LYS A 131 12.48 0.15 6.60
C LYS A 131 11.01 0.11 7.02
N SER A 132 10.72 0.57 8.23
CA SER A 132 9.36 0.58 8.78
C SER A 132 9.18 1.74 9.75
N LEU A 133 7.97 2.29 9.78
CA LEU A 133 7.54 3.31 10.74
C LEU A 133 7.52 2.80 12.20
N TYR A 134 7.69 1.49 12.45
CA TYR A 134 7.93 0.97 13.80
C TYR A 134 9.17 1.58 14.46
N ARG A 135 10.15 2.06 13.68
CA ARG A 135 11.29 2.83 14.22
C ARG A 135 10.94 4.25 14.64
N GLU A 136 9.86 4.78 14.08
CA GLU A 136 9.40 6.16 14.27
C GLU A 136 8.25 6.24 15.29
N GLY A 137 7.96 5.16 16.02
CA GLY A 137 6.93 5.15 17.04
C GLY A 137 5.63 4.45 16.66
N MET A 138 5.51 3.91 15.44
CA MET A 138 4.32 3.15 15.06
C MET A 138 4.14 1.93 15.97
N SER A 139 2.89 1.55 16.21
CA SER A 139 2.55 0.34 16.95
C SER A 139 1.34 -0.37 16.34
N PRO A 140 1.22 -1.69 16.54
CA PRO A 140 0.05 -2.46 16.12
C PRO A 140 -1.23 -1.92 16.75
N LEU A 141 -2.36 -2.23 16.11
CA LEU A 141 -3.68 -1.98 16.69
C LEU A 141 -4.18 -3.20 17.43
N VAL A 142 -4.96 -2.95 18.48
CA VAL A 142 -5.68 -3.96 19.25
C VAL A 142 -7.13 -3.52 19.46
N ARG A 143 -8.03 -4.49 19.44
CA ARG A 143 -9.41 -4.38 19.94
C ARG A 143 -9.80 -5.68 20.64
N SER A 144 -10.90 -5.65 21.39
CA SER A 144 -11.46 -6.84 22.03
C SER A 144 -12.98 -6.83 21.97
N THR A 145 -13.64 -7.92 22.41
CA THR A 145 -15.10 -8.01 22.42
C THR A 145 -15.74 -6.86 23.21
N SER A 146 -15.24 -6.55 24.40
CA SER A 146 -15.73 -5.44 25.23
C SER A 146 -15.26 -4.05 24.78
N ARG A 147 -14.15 -3.97 24.03
CA ARG A 147 -13.62 -2.72 23.45
C ARG A 147 -13.55 -2.84 21.93
N PRO A 148 -14.68 -2.65 21.23
CA PRO A 148 -14.76 -2.88 19.79
C PRO A 148 -13.99 -1.85 18.95
N GLN A 149 -13.69 -0.67 19.53
CA GLN A 149 -12.89 0.37 18.88
C GLN A 149 -11.41 0.00 18.85
N TRP A 150 -10.78 0.21 17.70
CA TRP A 150 -9.34 -0.02 17.54
C TRP A 150 -8.52 1.03 18.28
N SER A 151 -7.51 0.56 19.01
CA SER A 151 -6.55 1.42 19.69
C SER A 151 -5.13 0.95 19.42
N ARG A 152 -4.17 1.88 19.38
CA ARG A 152 -2.76 1.54 19.24
C ARG A 152 -2.21 0.98 20.55
N ILE A 153 -1.43 -0.08 20.46
CA ILE A 153 -0.65 -0.57 21.60
C ILE A 153 0.32 0.54 22.03
N PRO A 154 0.50 0.80 23.34
CA PRO A 154 1.45 1.80 23.80
C PRO A 154 2.84 1.57 23.20
N HIS A 155 3.39 2.59 22.54
CA HIS A 155 4.68 2.49 21.83
C HIS A 155 5.81 1.95 22.73
N LYS A 156 5.83 2.32 24.02
CA LYS A 156 6.80 1.82 25.00
C LYS A 156 6.81 0.29 25.17
N ASN A 157 5.77 -0.41 24.73
CA ASN A 157 5.65 -1.86 24.78
C ASN A 157 6.01 -2.52 23.44
N VAL A 158 6.43 -1.76 22.42
CA VAL A 158 6.73 -2.24 21.07
C VAL A 158 8.20 -2.01 20.78
N PHE A 159 8.86 -3.04 20.25
CA PHE A 159 10.28 -3.03 19.95
C PHE A 159 10.49 -3.48 18.51
N TYR A 160 11.36 -2.77 17.77
CA TYR A 160 11.69 -3.13 16.40
C TYR A 160 13.20 -3.14 16.19
N TYR A 161 13.78 -4.34 16.06
CA TYR A 161 15.21 -4.55 16.11
C TYR A 161 15.66 -5.64 15.14
N ARG A 162 16.97 -5.69 14.87
CA ARG A 162 17.57 -6.72 14.02
C ARG A 162 17.98 -7.89 14.89
N CYS A 163 17.48 -9.08 14.61
CA CYS A 163 17.74 -10.28 15.42
C CYS A 163 18.64 -11.27 14.66
N PRO A 164 19.87 -11.54 15.14
CA PRO A 164 20.78 -12.53 14.54
C PRO A 164 20.16 -13.92 14.40
N GLU A 165 19.41 -14.37 15.41
CA GLU A 165 18.80 -15.70 15.51
C GLU A 165 17.73 -15.90 14.42
N HIS A 166 17.01 -14.84 14.05
CA HIS A 166 16.07 -14.86 12.92
C HIS A 166 16.75 -14.45 11.60
N ARG A 167 17.91 -15.06 11.29
CA ARG A 167 18.68 -14.82 10.06
C ARG A 167 19.03 -13.34 9.82
N ARG A 168 19.24 -12.57 10.89
CA ARG A 168 19.48 -11.12 10.83
C ARG A 168 18.32 -10.32 10.21
N ASN A 169 17.11 -10.86 10.20
CA ASN A 169 15.89 -10.15 9.83
C ASN A 169 15.51 -9.14 10.92
N TYR A 170 14.62 -8.21 10.55
CA TYR A 170 13.98 -7.35 11.53
C TYR A 170 12.82 -8.09 12.19
N VAL A 171 12.79 -8.03 13.52
CA VAL A 171 11.73 -8.54 14.37
C VAL A 171 10.98 -7.36 14.97
N MET A 172 9.65 -7.43 14.95
CA MET A 172 8.81 -6.53 15.73
C MET A 172 8.23 -7.33 16.90
N SER A 173 8.58 -6.95 18.12
CA SER A 173 8.05 -7.55 19.34
C SER A 173 7.10 -6.61 20.03
N PHE A 174 6.02 -7.11 20.61
CA PHE A 174 5.17 -6.32 21.49
C PHE A 174 4.74 -7.10 22.72
N ALA A 175 4.92 -6.47 23.88
CA ALA A 175 4.46 -6.99 25.16
C ALA A 175 2.98 -6.63 25.36
N PHE A 176 2.18 -7.63 25.70
CA PHE A 176 0.74 -7.49 25.90
C PHE A 176 0.30 -8.14 27.21
N CYS A 177 -0.61 -7.48 27.93
CA CYS A 177 -1.23 -8.00 29.14
C CYS A 177 -2.72 -8.10 28.88
N PHE A 178 -3.25 -9.32 28.83
CA PHE A 178 -4.69 -9.56 28.71
C PHE A 178 -5.35 -9.15 30.02
N ASP A 179 -6.18 -8.12 29.99
CA ASP A 179 -6.88 -7.63 31.17
C ASP A 179 -8.21 -8.36 31.41
N ARG A 180 -8.74 -9.07 30.40
CA ARG A 180 -10.01 -9.79 30.44
C ARG A 180 -9.89 -11.12 29.71
N GLU A 181 -10.77 -12.05 30.07
CA GLU A 181 -10.92 -13.36 29.44
C GLU A 181 -11.89 -13.23 28.25
N GLU A 182 -11.39 -12.70 27.14
CA GLU A 182 -12.18 -12.45 25.93
C GLU A 182 -11.31 -12.62 24.67
N GLU A 183 -11.92 -12.50 23.49
CA GLU A 183 -11.17 -12.51 22.24
C GLU A 183 -10.56 -11.12 21.97
N TYR A 184 -9.26 -11.10 21.67
CA TYR A 184 -8.53 -9.91 21.24
C TYR A 184 -8.14 -10.05 19.78
N GLN A 185 -8.22 -8.96 19.02
CA GLN A 185 -7.77 -8.92 17.63
C GLN A 185 -6.63 -7.93 17.49
N PHE A 186 -5.56 -8.35 16.82
CA PHE A 186 -4.37 -7.56 16.56
C PHE A 186 -4.21 -7.34 15.06
N CYS A 187 -3.87 -6.12 14.66
CA CYS A 187 -3.79 -5.76 13.25
C CYS A 187 -2.66 -4.76 12.96
N TYR A 188 -2.10 -4.83 11.75
CA TYR A 188 -1.07 -3.91 11.27
C TYR A 188 -1.56 -2.46 11.21
N CYS A 189 -2.78 -2.25 10.72
CA CYS A 189 -3.47 -0.95 10.65
C CYS A 189 -5.00 -1.17 10.67
N TYR A 190 -5.82 -0.12 10.67
CA TYR A 190 -7.27 -0.23 10.78
C TYR A 190 -7.78 -1.07 9.59
N PRO A 191 -8.37 -2.27 9.82
CA PRO A 191 -8.80 -3.11 8.72
C PRO A 191 -10.00 -2.48 8.01
N TYR A 192 -10.02 -2.58 6.68
CA TYR A 192 -11.13 -2.15 5.83
C TYR A 192 -11.42 -3.30 4.87
N THR A 193 -12.46 -4.06 5.16
CA THR A 193 -12.76 -5.29 4.41
C THR A 193 -13.63 -5.00 3.18
N PHE A 194 -13.68 -5.95 2.25
CA PHE A 194 -14.57 -5.83 1.09
C PHE A 194 -16.03 -5.88 1.54
N THR A 195 -16.38 -6.76 2.49
CA THR A 195 -17.74 -6.79 3.08
C THR A 195 -18.12 -5.44 3.70
N ARG A 196 -17.19 -4.78 4.43
CA ARG A 196 -17.41 -3.43 4.97
C ARG A 196 -17.67 -2.42 3.85
N LEU A 197 -16.89 -2.45 2.77
CA LEU A 197 -17.10 -1.57 1.61
C LEU A 197 -18.51 -1.77 1.03
N GLN A 198 -18.90 -3.03 0.79
CA GLN A 198 -20.19 -3.34 0.19
C GLN A 198 -21.34 -2.85 1.06
N ALA A 199 -21.32 -3.13 2.37
CA ALA A 199 -22.32 -2.64 3.30
C ALA A 199 -22.40 -1.10 3.32
N TYR A 200 -21.26 -0.41 3.35
CA TYR A 200 -21.19 1.04 3.29
C TYR A 200 -21.80 1.61 1.99
N LEU A 201 -21.52 0.99 0.83
CA LEU A 201 -22.10 1.43 -0.43
C LEU A 201 -23.60 1.12 -0.51
N ASP A 202 -24.04 -0.02 0.02
CA ASP A 202 -25.46 -0.38 0.10
C ASP A 202 -26.24 0.63 0.98
N GLU A 203 -25.65 1.14 2.06
CA GLU A 203 -26.22 2.22 2.87
C GLU A 203 -26.38 3.53 2.08
N ILE A 204 -25.46 3.83 1.15
CA ILE A 204 -25.59 5.00 0.27
C ILE A 204 -26.67 4.75 -0.79
N ASP A 205 -26.70 3.55 -1.39
CA ASP A 205 -27.72 3.15 -2.37
C ASP A 205 -29.14 3.35 -1.79
N GLN A 206 -29.34 2.98 -0.51
CA GLN A 206 -30.62 3.15 0.20
C GLN A 206 -31.07 4.60 0.35
N LYS A 207 -30.15 5.57 0.35
CA LYS A 207 -30.48 7.00 0.44
C LYS A 207 -31.02 7.56 -0.88
N ALA A 208 -30.87 6.83 -1.99
CA ALA A 208 -31.41 7.17 -3.31
C ALA A 208 -31.11 8.61 -3.76
N TYR A 209 -29.88 9.09 -3.51
CA TYR A 209 -29.48 10.42 -3.96
C TYR A 209 -29.56 10.53 -5.48
N ALA A 210 -30.28 11.53 -5.99
CA ALA A 210 -30.41 11.77 -7.43
C ALA A 210 -29.05 12.02 -8.12
N HIS A 211 -28.05 12.50 -7.38
CA HIS A 211 -26.70 12.81 -7.87
C HIS A 211 -25.70 11.66 -7.67
N TYR A 212 -26.15 10.46 -7.32
CA TYR A 212 -25.30 9.30 -7.09
C TYR A 212 -25.78 8.11 -7.91
N LYS A 213 -24.85 7.37 -8.50
CA LYS A 213 -25.11 6.10 -9.17
C LYS A 213 -23.96 5.14 -8.89
N ARG A 214 -24.28 3.94 -8.45
CA ARG A 214 -23.35 2.82 -8.32
C ARG A 214 -23.52 1.86 -9.48
N GLU A 215 -22.43 1.52 -10.13
CA GLU A 215 -22.40 0.67 -11.32
C GLU A 215 -21.43 -0.50 -11.12
N PHE A 216 -21.71 -1.61 -11.79
CA PHE A 216 -20.78 -2.74 -11.88
C PHE A 216 -19.80 -2.48 -13.02
N LEU A 217 -18.52 -2.26 -12.70
CA LEU A 217 -17.47 -2.03 -13.68
C LEU A 217 -16.93 -3.33 -14.27
N GLY A 218 -16.88 -4.38 -13.45
CA GLY A 218 -16.33 -5.69 -13.83
C GLY A 218 -16.18 -6.61 -12.62
N GLY A 219 -15.78 -7.85 -12.87
CA GLY A 219 -15.48 -8.84 -11.83
C GLY A 219 -13.98 -9.05 -11.66
N THR A 220 -13.53 -9.31 -10.43
CA THR A 220 -12.21 -9.87 -10.17
C THR A 220 -12.12 -11.33 -10.65
N LEU A 221 -10.96 -11.97 -10.50
CA LEU A 221 -10.79 -13.40 -10.80
C LEU A 221 -11.72 -14.29 -9.97
N GLN A 222 -11.94 -13.96 -8.69
CA GLN A 222 -12.93 -14.65 -7.85
C GLN A 222 -14.34 -14.07 -7.97
N GLN A 223 -14.64 -13.31 -9.04
CA GLN A 223 -15.95 -12.74 -9.34
C GLN A 223 -16.48 -11.79 -8.24
N ARG A 224 -15.60 -11.15 -7.48
CA ARG A 224 -15.99 -10.01 -6.63
C ARG A 224 -16.19 -8.79 -7.51
N ARG A 225 -17.23 -8.01 -7.23
CA ARG A 225 -17.53 -6.81 -8.01
C ARG A 225 -16.49 -5.72 -7.82
N ILE A 226 -16.13 -5.10 -8.93
CA ILE A 226 -15.46 -3.81 -8.99
C ILE A 226 -16.54 -2.76 -9.16
N ASP A 227 -16.71 -1.93 -8.13
CA ASP A 227 -17.71 -0.86 -8.12
C ASP A 227 -17.18 0.40 -8.81
N LEU A 228 -18.02 1.00 -9.64
CA LEU A 228 -17.82 2.37 -10.13
C LEU A 228 -18.91 3.26 -9.55
N LEU A 229 -18.50 4.30 -8.82
CA LEU A 229 -19.41 5.32 -8.32
C LEU A 229 -19.35 6.53 -9.26
N THR A 230 -20.51 6.98 -9.70
CA THR A 230 -20.68 8.25 -10.41
C THR A 230 -21.39 9.23 -9.49
N ILE A 231 -20.72 10.33 -9.14
CA ILE A 231 -21.30 11.39 -8.31
C ILE A 231 -21.32 12.69 -9.11
N THR A 232 -22.50 13.15 -9.51
CA THR A 232 -22.68 14.37 -10.31
C THR A 232 -24.16 14.79 -10.37
N HIS A 233 -24.43 16.05 -10.69
CA HIS A 233 -25.79 16.48 -10.98
C HIS A 233 -26.29 15.81 -12.29
N PRO A 234 -27.52 15.22 -12.35
CA PRO A 234 -28.00 14.46 -13.50
C PRO A 234 -27.92 15.16 -14.86
N LYS A 235 -28.07 16.49 -14.87
CA LYS A 235 -27.92 17.34 -16.07
C LYS A 235 -26.55 17.19 -16.76
N ASN A 236 -25.49 16.86 -16.02
CA ASN A 236 -24.15 16.69 -16.58
C ASN A 236 -24.02 15.38 -17.38
N LEU A 237 -24.96 14.45 -17.24
CA LEU A 237 -24.99 13.20 -18.00
C LEU A 237 -25.83 13.32 -19.29
N GLN A 238 -26.42 14.49 -19.55
CA GLN A 238 -27.23 14.74 -20.75
C GLN A 238 -26.34 15.33 -21.86
N GLU A 239 -26.44 14.82 -23.09
CA GLU A 239 -25.55 15.14 -24.23
C GLU A 239 -25.68 16.57 -24.80
N ALA A 240 -26.40 17.47 -24.14
CA ALA A 240 -26.95 18.67 -24.77
C ALA A 240 -26.17 19.99 -24.55
N SER A 241 -25.03 20.01 -23.85
CA SER A 241 -24.45 21.29 -23.39
C SER A 241 -23.46 21.97 -24.35
N GLY A 242 -23.12 21.40 -25.50
CA GLY A 242 -22.13 21.97 -26.46
C GLY A 242 -20.70 22.18 -25.90
N ARG A 243 -20.50 21.88 -24.62
CA ARG A 243 -19.26 21.97 -23.85
C ARG A 243 -18.98 20.61 -23.23
N LYS A 244 -17.71 20.19 -23.28
CA LYS A 244 -17.27 18.96 -22.63
C LYS A 244 -17.46 19.02 -21.11
N GLN A 245 -17.97 17.92 -20.56
CA GLN A 245 -18.16 17.74 -19.13
C GLN A 245 -16.88 17.21 -18.50
N ARG A 246 -16.46 17.85 -17.40
CA ARG A 246 -15.17 17.54 -16.77
C ARG A 246 -15.29 16.37 -15.83
N ILE A 247 -14.34 15.45 -15.95
CA ILE A 247 -14.28 14.23 -15.15
C ILE A 247 -13.08 14.30 -14.20
N ILE A 248 -13.36 13.97 -12.95
CA ILE A 248 -12.38 13.65 -11.92
C ILE A 248 -12.47 12.14 -11.67
N PHE A 249 -11.42 11.42 -12.06
CA PHE A 249 -11.34 9.98 -11.87
C PHE A 249 -10.47 9.66 -10.65
N VAL A 250 -11.02 8.90 -9.70
CA VAL A 250 -10.34 8.52 -8.46
C VAL A 250 -10.35 7.01 -8.32
N THR A 251 -9.18 6.43 -8.10
CA THR A 251 -9.05 5.02 -7.74
C THR A 251 -8.48 4.90 -6.34
N ALA A 252 -8.84 3.83 -5.65
CA ALA A 252 -8.21 3.50 -4.38
C ALA A 252 -7.96 2.01 -4.31
N ARG A 253 -7.05 1.67 -3.40
CA ARG A 253 -6.92 0.32 -2.89
C ARG A 253 -6.50 -0.75 -3.91
N VAL A 254 -5.64 -0.39 -4.85
CA VAL A 254 -4.94 -1.39 -5.69
C VAL A 254 -3.98 -2.26 -4.85
N HIS A 255 -3.35 -1.62 -3.85
CA HIS A 255 -2.63 -2.16 -2.69
C HIS A 255 -3.46 -2.90 -1.61
N PRO A 256 -3.64 -4.25 -1.54
CA PRO A 256 -4.53 -4.89 -0.56
C PRO A 256 -4.07 -4.86 0.91
N GLY A 257 -2.92 -4.27 1.23
CA GLY A 257 -2.52 -3.97 2.61
C GLY A 257 -2.70 -2.51 2.99
N GLU A 258 -2.91 -1.63 2.00
CA GLU A 258 -2.95 -0.18 2.15
C GLU A 258 -4.35 0.31 2.55
N THR A 259 -4.86 -0.20 3.69
CA THR A 259 -6.19 0.13 4.20
C THR A 259 -6.43 1.63 4.48
N PRO A 260 -5.44 2.47 4.84
CA PRO A 260 -5.64 3.91 4.93
C PRO A 260 -6.27 4.54 3.67
N SER A 261 -5.92 4.03 2.48
CA SER A 261 -6.48 4.53 1.22
C SER A 261 -8.00 4.39 1.13
N SER A 262 -8.57 3.32 1.72
CA SER A 262 -10.03 3.12 1.78
C SER A 262 -10.71 4.15 2.66
N TYR A 263 -10.11 4.53 3.79
CA TYR A 263 -10.67 5.56 4.67
C TYR A 263 -10.60 6.96 4.03
N VAL A 264 -9.49 7.29 3.36
CA VAL A 264 -9.37 8.54 2.58
C VAL A 264 -10.43 8.56 1.47
N CYS A 265 -10.58 7.46 0.71
CA CYS A 265 -11.58 7.36 -0.35
C CYS A 265 -13.02 7.47 0.19
N GLN A 266 -13.32 6.80 1.31
CA GLN A 266 -14.61 6.90 1.97
C GLN A 266 -14.92 8.34 2.39
N GLY A 267 -13.98 9.04 3.05
CA GLY A 267 -14.19 10.44 3.44
C GLY A 267 -14.41 11.36 2.23
N PHE A 268 -13.75 11.09 1.10
CA PHE A 268 -14.01 11.79 -0.16
C PHE A 268 -15.43 11.53 -0.67
N ILE A 269 -15.88 10.26 -0.71
CA ILE A 269 -17.24 9.88 -1.12
C ILE A 269 -18.29 10.53 -0.20
N ASP A 270 -18.14 10.40 1.12
CA ASP A 270 -19.05 10.96 2.13
C ASP A 270 -19.26 12.46 1.92
N PHE A 271 -18.19 13.21 1.65
CA PHE A 271 -18.29 14.63 1.37
C PHE A 271 -19.02 14.91 0.06
N MET A 272 -18.68 14.18 -1.02
CA MET A 272 -19.26 14.40 -2.34
C MET A 272 -20.75 14.10 -2.42
N VAL A 273 -21.24 13.10 -1.67
CA VAL A 273 -22.68 12.79 -1.60
C VAL A 273 -23.46 13.70 -0.65
N SER A 274 -22.79 14.36 0.30
CA SER A 274 -23.42 15.20 1.32
C SER A 274 -24.13 16.45 0.77
N GLU A 275 -24.94 17.10 1.61
CA GLU A 275 -25.57 18.40 1.30
C GLU A 275 -24.67 19.61 1.58
N HIS A 276 -23.36 19.40 1.73
CA HIS A 276 -22.43 20.50 1.95
C HIS A 276 -22.43 21.44 0.71
N PRO A 277 -22.50 22.78 0.87
CA PRO A 277 -22.59 23.71 -0.26
C PRO A 277 -21.45 23.56 -1.29
N ILE A 278 -20.22 23.34 -0.82
CA ILE A 278 -19.08 23.03 -1.69
C ILE A 278 -19.32 21.75 -2.52
N ALA A 279 -19.84 20.67 -1.92
CA ALA A 279 -20.11 19.42 -2.63
C ALA A 279 -21.24 19.61 -3.67
N GLN A 280 -22.26 20.38 -3.32
CA GLN A 280 -23.32 20.79 -4.25
C GLN A 280 -22.77 21.59 -5.44
N GLU A 281 -21.86 22.53 -5.21
CA GLU A 281 -21.29 23.36 -6.28
C GLU A 281 -20.36 22.55 -7.20
N LEU A 282 -19.56 21.65 -6.62
CA LEU A 282 -18.73 20.70 -7.35
C LEU A 282 -19.58 19.81 -8.26
N ARG A 283 -20.62 19.14 -7.71
CA ARG A 283 -21.44 18.20 -8.47
C ARG A 283 -22.29 18.88 -9.56
N LYS A 284 -22.58 20.18 -9.44
CA LYS A 284 -23.25 20.95 -10.51
C LYS A 284 -22.41 21.04 -11.79
N HIS A 285 -21.08 21.01 -11.71
CA HIS A 285 -20.21 21.32 -12.86
C HIS A 285 -19.22 20.20 -13.21
N LEU A 286 -19.04 19.22 -12.34
CA LEU A 286 -18.05 18.16 -12.46
C LEU A 286 -18.71 16.79 -12.32
N ILE A 287 -18.12 15.80 -12.97
CA ILE A 287 -18.47 14.39 -12.85
C ILE A 287 -17.36 13.68 -12.10
N PHE A 288 -17.69 13.05 -10.97
CA PHE A 288 -16.74 12.25 -10.22
C PHE A 288 -16.97 10.78 -10.52
N LYS A 289 -15.92 10.11 -11.01
CA LYS A 289 -15.88 8.67 -11.26
C LYS A 289 -14.94 8.03 -10.26
N ILE A 290 -15.43 7.16 -9.38
CA ILE A 290 -14.66 6.64 -8.25
C ILE A 290 -14.69 5.12 -8.25
N VAL A 291 -13.52 4.48 -8.24
CA VAL A 291 -13.37 3.04 -8.00
C VAL A 291 -12.77 2.87 -6.59
N PRO A 292 -13.61 2.59 -5.56
CA PRO A 292 -13.16 2.63 -4.17
C PRO A 292 -12.24 1.47 -3.77
N MET A 293 -12.23 0.39 -4.54
CA MET A 293 -11.36 -0.77 -4.28
C MET A 293 -11.03 -1.51 -5.57
N LEU A 294 -9.79 -1.35 -6.03
CA LEU A 294 -9.30 -2.02 -7.24
C LEU A 294 -8.90 -3.49 -7.00
N ASN A 295 -8.63 -3.92 -5.76
CA ASN A 295 -8.17 -5.28 -5.49
C ASN A 295 -8.98 -6.02 -4.40
N PRO A 296 -10.30 -6.27 -4.58
CA PRO A 296 -11.12 -7.01 -3.62
C PRO A 296 -10.61 -8.40 -3.26
N ASP A 297 -10.06 -9.14 -4.22
CA ASP A 297 -9.56 -10.51 -3.97
C ASP A 297 -8.37 -10.49 -3.01
N GLY A 298 -7.39 -9.63 -3.27
CA GLY A 298 -6.25 -9.44 -2.36
C GLY A 298 -6.70 -8.97 -0.98
N VAL A 299 -7.71 -8.09 -0.89
CA VAL A 299 -8.30 -7.64 0.40
C VAL A 299 -8.86 -8.83 1.17
N TYR A 300 -9.71 -9.63 0.52
CA TYR A 300 -10.39 -10.74 1.16
C TYR A 300 -9.40 -11.78 1.69
N LEU A 301 -8.35 -12.06 0.90
CA LEU A 301 -7.31 -13.02 1.25
C LEU A 301 -6.39 -12.50 2.36
N GLY A 302 -6.32 -11.19 2.62
CA GLY A 302 -5.36 -10.60 3.56
C GLY A 302 -3.95 -10.46 2.97
N ASN A 303 -3.85 -10.19 1.67
CA ASN A 303 -2.57 -9.84 1.02
C ASN A 303 -2.18 -8.39 1.35
N TYR A 304 -0.89 -8.06 1.22
CA TYR A 304 -0.38 -6.70 1.37
C TYR A 304 -0.28 -5.94 0.04
N ARG A 305 0.17 -6.59 -1.03
CA ARG A 305 0.54 -5.93 -2.30
C ARG A 305 -0.10 -6.55 -3.54
N CYS A 306 -0.27 -7.85 -3.57
CA CYS A 306 -0.58 -8.57 -4.80
C CYS A 306 -2.06 -8.96 -4.95
N SER A 307 -2.49 -9.13 -6.20
CA SER A 307 -3.75 -9.80 -6.56
C SER A 307 -3.73 -11.29 -6.19
N LEU A 308 -4.84 -12.00 -6.43
CA LEU A 308 -4.94 -13.45 -6.26
C LEU A 308 -3.80 -14.21 -6.97
N MET A 309 -3.43 -13.79 -8.18
CA MET A 309 -2.39 -14.44 -8.98
C MET A 309 -0.97 -13.98 -8.64
N GLY A 310 -0.78 -13.17 -7.60
CA GLY A 310 0.55 -12.72 -7.17
C GLY A 310 1.09 -11.50 -7.91
N PHE A 311 0.29 -10.86 -8.77
CA PHE A 311 0.69 -9.66 -9.50
C PHE A 311 0.54 -8.38 -8.67
N ASP A 312 1.55 -7.51 -8.73
CA ASP A 312 1.40 -6.12 -8.32
C ASP A 312 0.58 -5.39 -9.40
N LEU A 313 -0.70 -5.18 -9.12
CA LEU A 313 -1.64 -4.56 -10.06
C LEU A 313 -1.22 -3.14 -10.47
N ASN A 314 -0.53 -2.40 -9.59
CA ASN A 314 0.00 -1.08 -9.94
C ASN A 314 1.33 -1.17 -10.72
N ARG A 315 1.59 -2.28 -11.40
CA ARG A 315 2.59 -2.44 -12.47
C ARG A 315 1.97 -2.89 -13.79
N GLN A 316 0.66 -3.11 -13.83
CA GLN A 316 -0.04 -3.72 -14.96
C GLN A 316 -0.81 -2.70 -15.82
N TRP A 317 -0.67 -1.41 -15.58
CA TRP A 317 -1.43 -0.38 -16.32
C TRP A 317 -0.99 -0.24 -17.78
N GLN A 318 0.27 -0.53 -18.11
CA GLN A 318 0.77 -0.46 -19.49
C GLN A 318 0.00 -1.39 -20.41
N ASN A 319 0.00 -2.68 -20.10
CA ASN A 319 -0.66 -3.73 -20.90
C ASN A 319 -1.44 -4.68 -19.98
N PRO A 320 -2.59 -4.24 -19.40
CA PRO A 320 -3.39 -5.11 -18.55
C PRO A 320 -4.00 -6.24 -19.38
N SER A 321 -4.13 -7.41 -18.79
CA SER A 321 -4.78 -8.57 -19.40
C SER A 321 -6.17 -8.72 -18.79
N GLN A 322 -7.21 -8.86 -19.64
CA GLN A 322 -8.58 -9.11 -19.17
C GLN A 322 -8.71 -10.42 -18.36
N TRP A 323 -7.76 -11.36 -18.51
CA TRP A 323 -7.79 -12.67 -17.86
C TRP A 323 -6.95 -12.74 -16.59
N ALA A 324 -5.93 -11.89 -16.44
CA ALA A 324 -5.04 -11.89 -15.28
C ALA A 324 -5.20 -10.64 -14.39
N HIS A 325 -5.60 -9.53 -14.99
CA HIS A 325 -5.75 -8.21 -14.37
C HIS A 325 -7.11 -7.58 -14.73
N PRO A 326 -8.24 -8.30 -14.63
CA PRO A 326 -9.55 -7.82 -15.08
C PRO A 326 -9.93 -6.47 -14.47
N GLU A 327 -9.49 -6.20 -13.24
CA GLU A 327 -9.79 -4.97 -12.50
C GLU A 327 -9.12 -3.75 -13.15
N ILE A 328 -7.84 -3.89 -13.53
CA ILE A 328 -7.07 -2.83 -14.19
C ILE A 328 -7.51 -2.70 -15.65
N PHE A 329 -7.79 -3.81 -16.32
CA PHE A 329 -8.28 -3.81 -17.70
C PHE A 329 -9.59 -3.02 -17.81
N ALA A 330 -10.62 -3.38 -17.04
CA ALA A 330 -11.92 -2.71 -17.08
C ALA A 330 -11.83 -1.22 -16.71
N THR A 331 -11.02 -0.88 -15.69
CA THR A 331 -10.83 0.52 -15.27
C THR A 331 -10.11 1.34 -16.35
N LYS A 332 -9.08 0.78 -16.98
CA LYS A 332 -8.34 1.45 -18.05
C LYS A 332 -9.20 1.63 -19.30
N GLU A 333 -9.95 0.61 -19.71
CA GLU A 333 -10.87 0.70 -20.86
C GLU A 333 -11.90 1.81 -20.66
N LEU A 334 -12.52 1.90 -19.49
CA LEU A 334 -13.43 3.00 -19.17
C LEU A 334 -12.73 4.36 -19.27
N LEU A 335 -11.53 4.51 -18.70
CA LEU A 335 -10.77 5.76 -18.78
C LEU A 335 -10.47 6.17 -20.23
N MET A 336 -10.08 5.22 -21.07
CA MET A 336 -9.85 5.47 -22.51
C MET A 336 -11.13 5.90 -23.23
N GLN A 337 -12.26 5.26 -22.95
CA GLN A 337 -13.55 5.64 -23.52
C GLN A 337 -13.96 7.07 -23.09
N LEU A 338 -13.71 7.43 -21.84
CA LEU A 338 -14.01 8.76 -21.32
C LEU A 338 -13.11 9.85 -21.93
N ASP A 339 -11.83 9.55 -22.13
CA ASP A 339 -10.84 10.46 -22.73
C ASP A 339 -11.10 10.69 -24.23
N GLN A 340 -11.48 9.64 -24.96
CA GLN A 340 -11.81 9.70 -26.39
C GLN A 340 -13.18 10.33 -26.69
N SER A 341 -14.02 10.52 -25.67
CA SER A 341 -15.35 11.09 -25.84
C SER A 341 -15.30 12.55 -26.32
N THR A 342 -16.19 12.89 -27.26
CA THR A 342 -16.37 14.26 -27.73
C THR A 342 -17.12 15.14 -26.73
N THR A 343 -17.82 14.54 -25.77
CA THR A 343 -18.65 15.22 -24.77
C THR A 343 -18.04 15.26 -23.38
N MET A 344 -16.94 14.52 -23.15
CA MET A 344 -16.28 14.42 -21.85
C MET A 344 -14.82 14.87 -21.93
N ASP A 345 -14.29 15.25 -20.77
CA ASP A 345 -12.94 15.79 -20.60
C ASP A 345 -12.32 15.28 -19.29
N VAL A 346 -11.38 14.34 -19.36
CA VAL A 346 -10.75 13.77 -18.15
C VAL A 346 -9.69 14.73 -17.62
N ASN A 347 -10.01 15.51 -16.60
CA ASN A 347 -9.08 16.51 -16.08
C ASN A 347 -8.11 15.93 -15.06
N PHE A 348 -8.56 14.97 -14.25
CA PHE A 348 -7.74 14.37 -13.20
C PHE A 348 -7.89 12.86 -13.15
N PHE A 349 -6.76 12.20 -12.90
CA PHE A 349 -6.69 10.84 -12.40
C PHE A 349 -5.92 10.85 -11.07
N ILE A 350 -6.52 10.38 -9.98
CA ILE A 350 -5.86 10.29 -8.67
C ILE A 350 -5.96 8.86 -8.15
N ASP A 351 -4.82 8.22 -7.93
CA ASP A 351 -4.71 6.88 -7.35
C ASP A 351 -4.29 6.99 -5.87
N ILE A 352 -5.18 6.59 -4.96
CA ILE A 352 -4.99 6.71 -3.51
C ILE A 352 -4.32 5.46 -2.94
N HIS A 353 -3.22 5.67 -2.23
CA HIS A 353 -2.31 4.68 -1.70
C HIS A 353 -1.95 4.95 -0.22
N ALA A 354 -1.22 4.01 0.39
CA ALA A 354 -0.64 4.22 1.72
C ALA A 354 0.85 3.87 1.79
N HIS A 355 1.60 4.67 2.55
CA HIS A 355 3.05 4.60 2.60
C HIS A 355 3.57 4.10 3.95
N SER A 356 4.36 3.02 3.93
CA SER A 356 4.80 2.31 5.15
C SER A 356 6.12 2.83 5.76
N THR A 357 6.71 3.88 5.19
CA THR A 357 8.02 4.41 5.64
C THR A 357 8.07 5.92 5.80
N LEU A 358 7.11 6.66 5.24
CA LEU A 358 7.05 8.11 5.36
C LEU A 358 5.83 8.50 6.19
N LEU A 359 5.98 9.58 6.93
CA LEU A 359 4.89 10.27 7.61
C LEU A 359 4.11 11.15 6.64
N ASN A 360 2.98 11.70 7.10
CA ASN A 360 2.11 12.63 6.35
C ASN A 360 1.38 12.00 5.15
N GLY A 361 0.49 12.78 4.56
CA GLY A 361 0.03 12.60 3.20
C GLY A 361 0.88 13.41 2.22
N PHE A 362 1.11 12.92 1.01
CA PHE A 362 1.88 13.61 -0.03
C PHE A 362 1.52 13.05 -1.41
N MET A 363 1.94 13.74 -2.48
CA MET A 363 1.64 13.28 -3.85
C MET A 363 2.90 12.92 -4.64
N TYR A 364 2.76 11.92 -5.51
CA TYR A 364 3.64 11.75 -6.66
C TYR A 364 2.97 12.25 -7.93
N GLY A 365 3.74 12.94 -8.76
CA GLY A 365 3.37 13.42 -10.09
C GLY A 365 4.44 13.10 -11.13
N ASN A 366 4.20 13.42 -12.38
CA ASN A 366 5.07 13.10 -13.51
C ASN A 366 6.06 14.24 -13.78
N VAL A 367 7.25 13.91 -14.30
CA VAL A 367 8.12 14.93 -14.91
C VAL A 367 7.59 15.20 -16.32
N PHE A 368 7.31 16.46 -16.61
CA PHE A 368 6.94 16.93 -17.95
C PHE A 368 8.04 17.85 -18.48
N GLU A 369 8.31 17.74 -19.79
CA GLU A 369 9.27 18.62 -20.47
C GLU A 369 8.66 19.99 -20.75
N ASP A 370 7.34 20.02 -20.99
CA ASP A 370 6.54 21.23 -21.13
C ASP A 370 6.37 21.95 -19.79
N GLU A 371 6.91 23.17 -19.70
CA GLU A 371 6.96 23.95 -18.46
C GLU A 371 5.56 24.41 -18.02
N GLU A 372 4.65 24.67 -18.96
CA GLU A 372 3.28 25.06 -18.66
C GLU A 372 2.52 23.90 -18.00
N ARG A 373 2.61 22.69 -18.56
CA ARG A 373 2.03 21.46 -18.00
C ARG A 373 2.65 21.14 -16.64
N ALA A 374 3.96 21.29 -16.48
CA ALA A 374 4.63 21.12 -15.19
C ALA A 374 4.12 22.13 -14.15
N GLY A 375 3.97 23.40 -14.53
CA GLY A 375 3.40 24.44 -13.69
C GLY A 375 1.96 24.13 -13.28
N ARG A 376 1.10 23.71 -14.23
CA ARG A 376 -0.29 23.29 -13.96
C ARG A 376 -0.37 22.11 -12.99
N GLN A 377 0.52 21.13 -13.10
CA GLN A 377 0.58 19.99 -12.19
C GLN A 377 0.92 20.42 -10.75
N ALA A 378 1.79 21.41 -10.57
CA ALA A 378 2.19 21.85 -9.23
C ALA A 378 1.09 22.59 -8.44
N VAL A 379 0.07 23.11 -9.13
CA VAL A 379 -1.02 23.89 -8.52
C VAL A 379 -1.81 23.05 -7.52
N PHE A 380 -2.20 21.82 -7.90
CA PHE A 380 -3.12 21.02 -7.09
C PHE A 380 -2.51 20.57 -5.75
N PRO A 381 -1.29 19.99 -5.71
CA PRO A 381 -0.64 19.65 -4.43
C PRO A 381 -0.37 20.87 -3.54
N ASN A 382 -0.03 22.02 -4.15
CA ASN A 382 0.15 23.26 -3.40
C ASN A 382 -1.16 23.71 -2.73
N LEU A 383 -2.28 23.69 -3.47
CA LEU A 383 -3.59 23.99 -2.88
C LEU A 383 -3.95 22.99 -1.77
N LEU A 384 -3.72 21.69 -1.97
CA LEU A 384 -4.01 20.68 -0.95
C LEU A 384 -3.26 20.96 0.36
N SER A 385 -1.98 21.38 0.27
CA SER A 385 -1.18 21.75 1.45
C SER A 385 -1.73 22.93 2.27
N GLN A 386 -2.62 23.75 1.68
CA GLN A 386 -3.25 24.89 2.36
C GLN A 386 -4.52 24.48 3.13
N PHE A 387 -5.15 23.36 2.75
CA PHE A 387 -6.39 22.88 3.33
C PHE A 387 -6.21 21.63 4.21
N ALA A 388 -5.15 20.87 3.99
CA ALA A 388 -4.85 19.64 4.70
C ALA A 388 -3.65 19.81 5.62
N GLU A 389 -3.90 19.87 6.93
CA GLU A 389 -2.85 20.00 7.96
C GLU A 389 -1.90 18.80 8.03
N ASP A 390 -2.34 17.68 7.45
CA ASP A 390 -1.68 16.39 7.39
C ASP A 390 -0.99 16.15 6.04
N PHE A 391 -1.01 17.13 5.13
CA PHE A 391 -0.38 17.05 3.81
C PHE A 391 0.97 17.78 3.75
N SER A 392 1.99 17.08 3.26
CA SER A 392 3.37 17.54 3.16
C SER A 392 3.72 17.90 1.72
N LEU A 393 3.73 19.20 1.42
CA LEU A 393 4.25 19.71 0.16
C LEU A 393 5.74 19.36 -0.04
N PRO A 394 6.64 19.45 0.97
CA PRO A 394 8.04 19.09 0.80
C PRO A 394 8.30 17.63 0.44
N GLN A 395 7.39 16.71 0.79
CA GLN A 395 7.48 15.29 0.42
C GLN A 395 6.81 14.98 -0.91
N THR A 396 6.08 15.94 -1.49
CA THR A 396 5.50 15.80 -2.83
C THR A 396 6.60 15.84 -3.88
N ASN A 397 6.64 14.82 -4.74
CA ASN A 397 7.75 14.61 -5.65
C ASN A 397 7.27 14.27 -7.06
N PHE A 398 7.86 14.93 -8.06
CA PHE A 398 7.60 14.63 -9.45
C PHE A 398 8.78 13.87 -10.06
N ASN A 399 8.52 12.65 -10.53
CA ASN A 399 9.57 11.75 -11.03
C ASN A 399 9.18 10.99 -12.30
N CYS A 400 10.20 10.47 -12.98
CA CYS A 400 10.10 9.64 -14.16
C CYS A 400 10.77 8.26 -14.01
N ASP A 401 10.87 7.72 -12.79
CA ASP A 401 11.48 6.40 -12.50
C ASP A 401 11.01 5.27 -13.42
N ALA A 402 11.95 4.58 -14.07
CA ALA A 402 11.63 3.50 -15.01
C ALA A 402 10.85 2.35 -14.36
N VAL A 403 11.19 1.98 -13.12
CA VAL A 403 10.52 0.91 -12.34
C VAL A 403 9.05 1.26 -12.01
N LYS A 404 8.67 2.53 -12.17
CA LYS A 404 7.31 3.02 -11.96
C LYS A 404 6.55 3.24 -13.27
N ALA A 405 7.14 2.95 -14.43
CA ALA A 405 6.49 3.20 -15.73
C ALA A 405 5.13 2.46 -15.87
N GLY A 406 5.01 1.27 -15.26
CA GLY A 406 3.79 0.46 -15.23
C GLY A 406 2.72 0.90 -14.23
N THR A 407 2.91 1.98 -13.47
CA THR A 407 1.89 2.47 -12.52
C THR A 407 0.80 3.25 -13.23
N GLY A 408 -0.39 3.34 -12.62
CA GLY A 408 -1.53 4.07 -13.17
C GLY A 408 -1.16 5.51 -13.50
N ARG A 409 -0.61 6.24 -12.52
CA ARG A 409 -0.11 7.62 -12.68
C ARG A 409 0.79 7.79 -13.91
N ARG A 410 1.75 6.87 -14.11
CA ARG A 410 2.79 7.00 -15.14
C ARG A 410 2.32 6.58 -16.50
N THR A 411 1.58 5.47 -16.58
CA THR A 411 1.02 5.01 -17.84
C THR A 411 -0.01 6.00 -18.34
N LEU A 412 -1.01 6.33 -17.51
CA LEU A 412 -2.10 7.22 -17.88
C LEU A 412 -1.61 8.63 -18.21
N GLY A 413 -0.65 9.17 -17.45
CA GLY A 413 -0.07 10.48 -17.75
C GLY A 413 0.71 10.56 -19.07
N GLY A 414 1.05 9.41 -19.66
CA GLY A 414 1.70 9.32 -20.97
C GLY A 414 0.77 8.97 -22.13
N ILE A 415 -0.47 8.54 -21.88
CA ILE A 415 -1.42 8.12 -22.92
C ILE A 415 -2.73 8.92 -22.96
N LEU A 416 -3.13 9.53 -21.83
CA LEU A 416 -4.26 10.46 -21.78
C LEU A 416 -3.84 11.82 -22.34
N ASP A 417 -4.83 12.66 -22.65
CA ASP A 417 -4.58 14.00 -23.17
C ASP A 417 -3.66 14.83 -22.25
N ASN A 418 -2.88 15.74 -22.85
CA ASN A 418 -1.90 16.58 -22.20
C ASN A 418 -2.49 17.50 -21.12
N HIS A 419 -3.80 17.74 -21.14
CA HIS A 419 -4.49 18.50 -20.10
C HIS A 419 -4.81 17.65 -18.86
N THR A 420 -4.80 16.31 -18.95
CA THR A 420 -5.09 15.42 -17.83
C THR A 420 -3.93 15.35 -16.84
N MET A 421 -4.21 15.66 -15.58
CA MET A 421 -3.25 15.59 -14.49
C MET A 421 -3.39 14.27 -13.74
N CYS A 422 -2.31 13.49 -13.70
CA CYS A 422 -2.28 12.17 -13.06
C CYS A 422 -1.42 12.20 -11.79
N TYR A 423 -2.00 11.80 -10.66
CA TYR A 423 -1.32 11.76 -9.36
C TYR A 423 -1.45 10.40 -8.68
N THR A 424 -0.47 10.11 -7.84
CA THR A 424 -0.60 9.12 -6.76
C THR A 424 -0.68 9.90 -5.46
N LEU A 425 -1.76 9.76 -4.70
CA LEU A 425 -1.88 10.32 -3.35
C LEU A 425 -1.48 9.24 -2.34
N GLU A 426 -0.40 9.47 -1.61
CA GLU A 426 0.08 8.58 -0.56
C GLU A 426 -0.35 9.12 0.81
N VAL A 427 -0.70 8.23 1.73
CA VAL A 427 -0.93 8.57 3.15
C VAL A 427 -0.20 7.61 4.09
N SER A 428 0.43 8.13 5.15
CA SER A 428 1.16 7.31 6.11
C SER A 428 0.28 6.28 6.83
N PHE A 429 0.82 5.10 7.13
CA PHE A 429 0.19 4.11 8.03
C PHE A 429 0.19 4.52 9.51
N PHE A 430 1.00 5.51 9.89
CA PHE A 430 1.20 5.84 11.30
C PHE A 430 0.67 7.22 11.68
N SER A 431 1.40 8.26 11.31
CA SER A 431 1.19 9.61 11.80
C SER A 431 1.53 10.64 10.73
N TYR A 432 1.14 11.88 11.02
CA TYR A 432 1.57 13.06 10.30
C TYR A 432 2.13 14.07 11.31
N THR A 433 3.06 14.90 10.86
CA THR A 433 3.47 16.11 11.55
C THR A 433 2.48 17.19 11.17
N ASN A 434 1.70 17.67 12.13
CA ASN A 434 0.76 18.76 11.89
C ASN A 434 1.54 20.00 11.43
N VAL A 435 1.24 20.50 10.23
CA VAL A 435 1.98 21.63 9.63
C VAL A 435 1.82 22.94 10.42
N LEU A 436 0.79 23.07 11.26
CA LEU A 436 0.58 24.23 12.13
C LEU A 436 1.33 24.12 13.45
N THR A 437 1.18 22.99 14.14
CA THR A 437 1.67 22.85 15.52
C THR A 437 3.04 22.20 15.58
N GLY A 438 3.49 21.55 14.51
CA GLY A 438 4.69 20.70 14.48
C GLY A 438 4.54 19.39 15.25
N GLU A 439 3.37 19.13 15.85
CA GLU A 439 3.14 17.93 16.65
C GLU A 439 2.97 16.69 15.77
N MET A 440 3.52 15.57 16.22
CA MET A 440 3.28 14.28 15.58
C MET A 440 1.93 13.72 16.03
N VAL A 441 1.01 13.58 15.10
CA VAL A 441 -0.36 13.16 15.36
C VAL A 441 -0.61 11.81 14.69
N PRO A 442 -0.87 10.73 15.46
CA PRO A 442 -1.26 9.45 14.88
C PRO A 442 -2.59 9.56 14.14
N TYR A 443 -2.66 8.91 12.99
CA TYR A 443 -3.89 8.78 12.24
C TYR A 443 -4.90 7.87 12.96
N THR A 444 -6.15 8.28 12.87
CA THR A 444 -7.36 7.51 13.18
C THR A 444 -8.15 7.30 11.89
N GLU A 445 -9.14 6.40 11.90
CA GLU A 445 -10.08 6.23 10.77
C GLU A 445 -10.63 7.58 10.29
N GLU A 446 -11.06 8.43 11.23
CA GLU A 446 -11.63 9.75 10.94
C GLU A 446 -10.60 10.76 10.42
N LYS A 447 -9.34 10.74 10.89
CA LYS A 447 -8.29 11.62 10.36
C LYS A 447 -7.92 11.25 8.92
N TYR A 448 -7.93 9.95 8.58
CA TYR A 448 -7.82 9.53 7.17
C TYR A 448 -8.99 10.03 6.33
N ALA A 449 -10.23 9.87 6.82
CA ALA A 449 -11.41 10.38 6.13
C ALA A 449 -11.35 11.91 5.92
N ARG A 450 -10.83 12.65 6.89
CA ARG A 450 -10.63 14.10 6.80
C ARG A 450 -9.71 14.51 5.63
N LEU A 451 -8.62 13.78 5.39
CA LEU A 451 -7.77 14.02 4.21
C LEU A 451 -8.57 13.87 2.91
N GLY A 452 -9.46 12.87 2.84
CA GLY A 452 -10.39 12.70 1.72
C GLY A 452 -11.34 13.89 1.54
N ARG A 453 -11.90 14.43 2.62
CA ARG A 453 -12.75 15.63 2.56
C ARG A 453 -11.96 16.87 2.11
N ASN A 454 -10.71 17.01 2.56
CA ASN A 454 -9.83 18.09 2.15
C ASN A 454 -9.42 17.98 0.68
N LEU A 455 -9.27 16.77 0.14
CA LEU A 455 -9.07 16.53 -1.29
C LEU A 455 -10.26 17.09 -2.11
N ALA A 456 -11.49 16.84 -1.68
CA ALA A 456 -12.68 17.40 -2.33
C ALA A 456 -12.73 18.94 -2.27
N ARG A 457 -12.43 19.52 -1.12
CA ARG A 457 -12.34 20.99 -0.96
C ARG A 457 -11.26 21.61 -1.85
N THR A 458 -10.15 20.88 -2.07
CA THR A 458 -9.07 21.32 -2.95
C THR A 458 -9.54 21.44 -4.40
N PHE A 459 -10.38 20.51 -4.89
CA PHE A 459 -11.00 20.65 -6.22
C PHE A 459 -11.84 21.90 -6.33
N HIS A 460 -12.59 22.25 -5.28
CA HIS A 460 -13.40 23.46 -5.30
C HIS A 460 -12.54 24.71 -5.46
N GLU A 461 -11.46 24.84 -4.69
CA GLU A 461 -10.54 25.98 -4.83
C GLU A 461 -9.81 25.97 -6.18
N TYR A 462 -9.39 24.80 -6.65
CA TYR A 462 -8.72 24.65 -7.95
C TYR A 462 -9.57 25.21 -9.09
N TYR A 463 -10.84 24.82 -9.16
CA TYR A 463 -11.75 25.26 -10.21
C TYR A 463 -12.32 26.67 -9.96
N ALA A 464 -12.44 27.12 -8.71
CA ALA A 464 -12.77 28.51 -8.39
C ALA A 464 -11.69 29.48 -8.92
N LYS A 465 -10.40 29.12 -8.78
CA LYS A 465 -9.28 29.91 -9.34
C LYS A 465 -9.28 29.94 -10.87
N GLN A 466 -9.86 28.94 -11.52
CA GLN A 466 -10.07 28.92 -12.98
C GLN A 466 -11.35 29.63 -13.42
N GLY A 467 -12.08 30.26 -12.49
CA GLY A 467 -13.31 30.98 -12.80
C GLY A 467 -14.52 30.09 -13.09
N LEU A 468 -14.46 28.78 -12.76
CA LEU A 468 -15.60 27.87 -12.97
C LEU A 468 -16.75 28.15 -12.01
N PHE A 469 -16.43 28.59 -10.78
CA PHE A 469 -17.40 28.93 -9.74
C PHE A 469 -17.25 30.40 -9.34
N LYS A 470 -18.34 31.05 -8.93
CA LYS A 470 -18.25 32.34 -8.22
C LYS A 470 -17.72 32.09 -6.81
N ARG A 471 -16.65 32.78 -6.40
CA ARG A 471 -16.22 32.78 -4.99
C ARG A 471 -17.36 33.36 -4.14
N SER A 472 -18.04 32.53 -3.36
CA SER A 472 -19.03 33.03 -2.41
C SER A 472 -18.29 33.67 -1.24
N VAL A 473 -18.67 34.89 -0.84
CA VAL A 473 -18.11 35.58 0.33
C VAL A 473 -18.35 34.75 1.62
N SER A 474 -19.33 33.84 1.64
CA SER A 474 -19.54 32.90 2.74
C SER A 474 -18.58 31.69 2.76
N SER A 475 -17.79 31.44 1.71
CA SER A 475 -16.72 30.44 1.74
C SER A 475 -15.51 30.90 2.56
N LEU A 476 -15.48 32.17 3.00
CA LEU A 476 -14.49 32.73 3.92
C LEU A 476 -14.65 32.24 5.38
N GLY A 477 -15.69 31.46 5.68
CA GLY A 477 -15.73 30.67 6.93
C GLY A 477 -14.68 29.55 6.97
N MET A 478 -14.04 29.26 5.84
CA MET A 478 -12.75 28.57 5.83
C MET A 478 -11.64 29.59 6.03
N GLN A 479 -11.32 29.88 7.30
CA GLN A 479 -9.92 30.18 7.61
C GLN A 479 -9.15 28.95 7.08
N GLY A 480 -8.50 29.11 5.93
CA GLY A 480 -7.39 28.23 5.58
C GLY A 480 -6.41 28.22 6.75
N LEU A 481 -5.44 27.32 6.73
CA LEU A 481 -4.43 27.20 7.77
C LEU A 481 -3.54 28.46 7.95
N ARG A 482 -3.92 29.63 7.42
CA ARG A 482 -3.28 30.93 7.56
C ARG A 482 -4.31 32.06 7.56
N ASP A 483 -4.56 32.62 8.74
CA ASP A 483 -4.76 34.07 8.89
C ASP A 483 -3.41 34.60 9.41
N LEU A 484 -2.49 34.86 8.48
CA LEU A 484 -1.25 35.57 8.76
C LEU A 484 -1.12 36.60 7.64
N SER A 485 -1.03 37.85 8.07
CA SER A 485 -0.92 39.10 7.32
C SER A 485 0.34 39.21 6.44
N GLU A 486 0.75 38.14 5.76
CA GLU A 486 1.86 38.15 4.81
C GLU A 486 1.43 37.57 3.45
N PRO A 487 1.83 38.22 2.34
CA PRO A 487 1.52 37.73 1.01
C PRO A 487 2.17 36.34 0.79
N PRO A 488 1.60 35.50 -0.09
CA PRO A 488 2.19 34.21 -0.42
C PRO A 488 3.64 34.39 -0.86
N ARG A 489 4.55 33.59 -0.29
CA ARG A 489 5.87 33.40 -0.90
C ARG A 489 5.63 32.95 -2.34
N SER A 490 6.18 33.74 -3.26
CA SER A 490 5.79 33.77 -4.67
C SER A 490 5.88 32.39 -5.34
N MET A 491 5.26 32.24 -6.52
CA MET A 491 5.47 31.09 -7.41
C MET A 491 6.96 30.73 -7.64
N GLY A 492 7.90 31.62 -7.32
CA GLY A 492 9.34 31.37 -7.29
C GLY A 492 9.77 30.19 -6.43
N ASP A 493 9.20 29.95 -5.25
CA ASP A 493 9.67 28.85 -4.37
C ASP A 493 9.24 27.46 -4.91
N VAL A 494 8.08 27.40 -5.55
CA VAL A 494 7.61 26.18 -6.24
C VAL A 494 8.41 25.97 -7.51
N ALA A 495 8.68 27.04 -8.27
CA ALA A 495 9.58 26.98 -9.42
C ALA A 495 11.00 26.55 -9.00
N ASP A 496 11.53 27.04 -7.90
CA ASP A 496 12.86 26.70 -7.38
C ASP A 496 12.92 25.25 -6.87
N HIS A 497 11.86 24.77 -6.21
CA HIS A 497 11.75 23.36 -5.82
C HIS A 497 11.63 22.44 -7.06
N LEU A 498 10.84 22.83 -8.06
CA LEU A 498 10.72 22.10 -9.33
C LEU A 498 12.02 22.16 -10.17
N VAL A 499 12.73 23.28 -10.15
CA VAL A 499 14.03 23.47 -10.81
C VAL A 499 15.11 22.65 -10.10
N GLN A 500 15.09 22.58 -8.76
CA GLN A 500 15.97 21.68 -8.00
C GLN A 500 15.66 20.20 -8.30
N GLN A 501 14.39 19.82 -8.37
CA GLN A 501 13.98 18.46 -8.76
C GLN A 501 14.39 18.14 -10.21
N ARG A 502 14.21 19.07 -11.17
CA ARG A 502 14.67 18.94 -12.58
C ARG A 502 16.19 18.78 -12.65
N ARG A 503 16.96 19.55 -11.87
CA ARG A 503 18.43 19.44 -11.79
C ARG A 503 18.90 18.10 -11.23
N SER A 504 18.09 17.41 -10.41
CA SER A 504 18.38 16.05 -9.93
C SER A 504 18.04 14.98 -10.98
N ALA A 505 16.88 15.07 -11.63
CA ALA A 505 16.44 14.12 -12.65
C ALA A 505 17.27 14.18 -13.95
N VAL A 506 17.73 15.38 -14.34
CA VAL A 506 18.65 15.55 -15.49
C VAL A 506 20.04 14.99 -15.17
N ARG A 507 20.49 15.08 -13.92
CA ARG A 507 21.76 14.47 -13.47
C ARG A 507 21.73 12.94 -13.60
N ASP A 508 20.59 12.32 -13.28
CA ASP A 508 20.41 10.87 -13.45
C ASP A 508 20.31 10.46 -14.93
N ARG A 509 19.81 11.32 -15.83
CA ARG A 509 19.88 11.08 -17.29
C ARG A 509 21.31 11.20 -17.83
N GLY A 510 22.12 12.15 -17.34
CA GLY A 510 23.50 12.36 -17.77
C GLY A 510 24.44 11.19 -17.42
N LEU A 511 24.22 10.53 -16.28
CA LEU A 511 24.99 9.35 -15.87
C LEU A 511 24.64 8.07 -16.63
N ALA A 512 23.51 8.04 -17.36
CA ALA A 512 23.07 6.89 -18.13
C ALA A 512 23.53 6.91 -19.60
N VAL A 513 24.06 8.03 -20.10
CA VAL A 513 24.41 8.21 -21.53
C VAL A 513 25.92 8.18 -21.80
N GLU A 514 26.78 8.26 -20.79
CA GLU A 514 28.23 8.14 -20.97
C GLU A 514 28.77 6.77 -20.56
N ARG A 515 28.41 5.72 -21.32
CA ARG A 515 29.21 4.48 -21.40
C ARG A 515 29.20 3.90 -22.81
N SER A 516 29.70 4.69 -23.75
CA SER A 516 30.21 4.19 -25.03
C SER A 516 31.08 5.29 -25.65
N GLY A 517 32.39 5.18 -25.56
CA GLY A 517 33.32 6.14 -26.12
C GLY A 517 34.75 5.89 -25.67
N ASP A 518 35.67 5.89 -26.63
CA ASP A 518 36.98 5.26 -26.63
C ASP A 518 38.05 5.82 -25.67
N TYR A 519 39.02 4.93 -25.43
CA TYR A 519 40.34 5.17 -24.86
C TYR A 519 41.14 6.22 -25.67
N SER A 520 41.66 7.26 -25.00
CA SER A 520 43.03 7.77 -25.23
C SER A 520 43.47 8.82 -24.19
N ASP A 521 44.74 8.74 -23.82
CA ASP A 521 45.51 9.51 -22.84
C ASP A 521 45.40 11.05 -22.88
N THR A 522 45.49 11.72 -21.73
CA THR A 522 46.69 12.50 -21.29
C THR A 522 46.47 13.26 -19.96
N LYS A 523 47.59 13.52 -19.29
CA LYS A 523 47.75 14.02 -17.91
C LYS A 523 47.64 15.56 -17.75
N ASN A 524 47.47 15.95 -16.48
CA ASN A 524 47.92 17.14 -15.75
C ASN A 524 46.97 18.33 -15.56
N GLY A 525 46.83 18.78 -14.29
CA GLY A 525 46.44 20.14 -13.94
C GLY A 525 45.82 20.29 -12.54
N HIS A 526 46.62 20.76 -11.57
CA HIS A 526 46.21 21.10 -10.20
C HIS A 526 45.35 22.38 -10.11
N SER A 527 44.47 22.49 -9.10
CA SER A 527 44.39 23.67 -8.20
C SER A 527 43.34 23.46 -7.08
N ALA A 528 43.49 24.22 -6.00
CA ALA A 528 43.17 23.82 -4.64
C ALA A 528 42.04 24.62 -3.94
N SER A 529 41.40 23.95 -2.97
CA SER A 529 40.86 24.46 -1.67
C SER A 529 39.63 25.40 -1.65
N PRO A 530 38.91 25.60 -0.51
CA PRO A 530 39.14 25.08 0.85
C PRO A 530 37.92 24.44 1.57
N CYS A 531 38.27 23.68 2.61
CA CYS A 531 37.43 23.10 3.66
C CYS A 531 36.89 24.18 4.63
N ARG A 532 35.64 24.05 5.08
CA ARG A 532 35.12 24.69 6.30
C ARG A 532 34.47 23.63 7.20
N GLN A 533 35.04 23.48 8.38
CA GLN A 533 34.50 22.72 9.52
C GLN A 533 33.29 23.46 10.11
N ALA A 534 32.27 22.69 10.53
CA ALA A 534 31.26 23.15 11.48
C ALA A 534 31.09 22.08 12.57
N VAL A 535 31.03 22.58 13.79
CA VAL A 535 31.15 21.93 15.10
C VAL A 535 29.84 21.22 15.49
N CYS A 536 29.94 19.99 15.98
CA CYS A 536 28.82 19.25 16.55
C CYS A 536 28.86 19.37 18.09
N GLN A 537 27.87 20.03 18.68
CA GLN A 537 27.66 20.01 20.13
C GLN A 537 26.95 18.71 20.53
N LYS A 538 27.60 17.94 21.42
CA LYS A 538 27.04 16.75 22.08
C LYS A 538 26.29 17.20 23.34
N ASN A 539 24.99 16.96 23.41
CA ASN A 539 24.27 16.91 24.69
C ASN A 539 24.20 15.46 25.16
N HIS A 540 24.88 15.19 26.27
CA HIS A 540 24.72 13.97 27.06
C HIS A 540 23.36 14.03 27.77
N PHE A 541 22.51 13.03 27.58
CA PHE A 541 21.49 12.68 28.55
C PHE A 541 21.84 11.33 29.17
N VAL A 542 21.93 11.36 30.49
CA VAL A 542 22.28 10.28 31.40
C VAL A 542 21.13 9.28 31.44
N VAL A 543 21.39 8.05 31.00
CA VAL A 543 20.49 6.88 31.20
C VAL A 543 21.03 6.11 32.39
N THR A 544 20.44 6.30 33.55
CA THR A 544 20.72 5.48 34.75
C THR A 544 19.62 4.46 34.98
N GLN A 545 20.05 3.20 35.13
CA GLN A 545 19.35 2.09 35.78
C GLN A 545 17.99 1.66 35.23
N GLU A 546 18.00 0.93 34.11
CA GLU A 546 16.98 -0.12 33.84
C GLU A 546 17.46 -1.17 32.81
N GLN A 547 18.78 -1.39 32.69
CA GLN A 547 19.36 -2.46 31.86
C GLN A 547 19.74 -3.74 32.64
N SER A 548 19.67 -3.72 33.97
CA SER A 548 20.13 -4.83 34.82
C SER A 548 19.13 -5.99 35.01
N VAL A 549 17.94 -5.89 34.41
CA VAL A 549 16.87 -6.91 34.53
C VAL A 549 16.90 -7.90 33.36
N ILE A 550 17.40 -7.49 32.19
CA ILE A 550 17.42 -8.35 30.98
C ILE A 550 18.67 -9.26 30.93
N GLU A 551 19.79 -8.85 31.54
CA GLU A 551 21.01 -9.71 31.64
C GLU A 551 20.90 -10.83 32.70
N ARG A 552 19.99 -10.70 33.67
CA ARG A 552 19.78 -11.73 34.71
C ARG A 552 18.87 -12.88 34.29
N ILE A 553 18.14 -12.74 33.18
CA ILE A 553 17.20 -13.78 32.70
C ILE A 553 17.85 -14.63 31.58
N THR A 554 18.85 -14.11 30.88
CA THR A 554 19.56 -14.82 29.80
C THR A 554 20.74 -15.69 30.27
N SER A 555 21.14 -15.60 31.54
CA SER A 555 22.33 -16.28 32.08
C SER A 555 22.11 -17.69 32.65
N ASN A 556 20.86 -18.17 32.74
CA ASN A 556 20.57 -19.54 33.21
C ASN A 556 20.09 -20.45 32.05
N ARG A 557 21.03 -20.87 31.20
CA ARG A 557 20.87 -22.07 30.36
C ARG A 557 21.97 -23.09 30.71
N PRO A 558 21.65 -24.36 31.02
CA PRO A 558 22.68 -25.38 31.20
C PRO A 558 23.20 -25.82 29.82
N ILE A 559 24.47 -25.50 29.53
CA ILE A 559 25.17 -25.98 28.34
C ILE A 559 25.93 -27.25 28.72
N ALA A 560 25.61 -28.35 28.03
CA ALA A 560 26.36 -29.59 28.09
C ALA A 560 27.80 -29.37 27.59
N LYS A 561 28.79 -29.77 28.41
CA LYS A 561 30.22 -29.65 28.12
C LYS A 561 30.60 -30.51 26.92
N ASN A 562 31.25 -29.92 25.92
CA ASN A 562 32.36 -30.60 25.25
C ASN A 562 33.44 -29.58 24.84
N SER A 563 34.65 -29.95 25.20
CA SER A 563 35.91 -29.19 25.16
C SER A 563 36.53 -29.16 23.77
N GLN A 564 37.04 -28.00 23.33
CA GLN A 564 38.48 -27.74 23.09
C GLN A 564 38.69 -26.41 22.33
N ALA A 565 39.84 -25.82 22.58
CA ALA A 565 40.24 -24.43 22.39
C ALA A 565 40.44 -23.97 20.93
N HIS A 566 40.25 -22.67 20.66
CA HIS A 566 41.37 -21.75 20.46
C HIS A 566 40.92 -20.29 20.22
N ASP A 567 41.52 -19.39 21.01
CA ASP A 567 41.54 -17.94 20.83
C ASP A 567 42.16 -17.51 19.48
N ARG A 568 41.58 -16.47 18.85
CA ARG A 568 42.33 -15.33 18.28
C ARG A 568 41.42 -14.16 17.84
N LYS A 569 41.56 -13.09 18.62
CA LYS A 569 41.68 -11.66 18.26
C LYS A 569 40.63 -10.97 17.38
N ASN A 570 39.98 -9.99 18.03
CA ASN A 570 39.38 -8.79 17.47
C ASN A 570 40.29 -8.08 16.45
N GLU A 571 39.75 -7.81 15.27
CA GLU A 571 40.16 -6.68 14.43
C GLU A 571 38.93 -5.88 13.99
N VAL A 572 39.00 -4.58 14.29
CA VAL A 572 38.05 -3.55 13.92
C VAL A 572 38.27 -3.21 12.45
N LEU A 573 37.26 -3.40 11.61
CA LEU A 573 37.26 -2.89 10.24
C LEU A 573 36.05 -1.98 10.01
N ASN A 574 36.35 -0.68 10.02
CA ASN A 574 35.51 0.37 9.45
C ASN A 574 35.44 0.20 7.94
N LEU A 575 34.27 -0.13 7.40
CA LEU A 575 33.98 -0.02 5.97
C LEU A 575 32.59 0.61 5.76
N LYS A 576 32.60 1.88 5.33
CA LYS A 576 31.49 2.55 4.64
C LYS A 576 31.25 1.82 3.31
N TRP A 577 30.08 1.27 3.01
CA TRP A 577 29.68 0.98 1.62
C TRP A 577 28.16 1.01 1.38
N GLU A 578 27.85 1.34 0.13
CA GLU A 578 26.61 1.83 -0.47
C GLU A 578 25.56 0.73 -0.74
N ASN A 579 24.31 1.18 -0.87
CA ASN A 579 23.16 0.38 -1.30
C ASN A 579 23.33 -0.14 -2.73
N ARG A 580 23.27 -1.46 -2.92
CA ARG A 580 22.86 -2.10 -4.18
C ARG A 580 21.94 -3.27 -3.87
N GLU A 581 20.67 -3.15 -4.24
CA GLU A 581 19.76 -4.29 -4.36
C GLU A 581 20.13 -5.07 -5.62
N LEU A 582 20.43 -6.35 -5.46
CA LEU A 582 20.82 -7.25 -6.55
C LEU A 582 19.59 -7.68 -7.36
N SER A 583 19.61 -7.34 -8.64
CA SER A 583 18.80 -7.89 -9.72
C SER A 583 19.30 -9.28 -10.13
N SER A 584 18.41 -10.25 -10.28
CA SER A 584 18.66 -11.47 -11.04
C SER A 584 17.73 -11.50 -12.25
N ASN A 585 18.27 -11.12 -13.41
CA ASN A 585 17.74 -11.47 -14.72
C ASN A 585 18.49 -12.72 -15.19
N GLU A 586 17.77 -13.80 -15.46
CA GLU A 586 18.22 -14.83 -16.40
C GLU A 586 17.13 -14.99 -17.46
N SER A 587 17.46 -14.60 -18.69
CA SER A 587 16.71 -14.94 -19.89
C SER A 587 17.73 -15.50 -20.89
N ASN A 588 17.57 -16.79 -21.22
CA ASN A 588 18.32 -17.50 -22.24
C ASN A 588 18.16 -16.82 -23.62
N PRO A 589 19.24 -16.71 -24.42
CA PRO A 589 19.13 -16.30 -25.81
C PRO A 589 18.77 -17.48 -26.73
N ILE A 590 17.76 -17.29 -27.57
CA ILE A 590 17.49 -18.13 -28.74
C ILE A 590 18.42 -17.65 -29.87
N SER A 591 19.18 -18.59 -30.42
CA SER A 591 20.04 -18.40 -31.59
C SER A 591 19.24 -18.54 -32.88
N ASP A 592 19.17 -17.49 -33.69
CA ASP A 592 18.78 -17.57 -35.10
C ASP A 592 19.97 -18.06 -35.94
N GLY A 593 19.77 -19.21 -36.60
CA GLY A 593 20.67 -19.78 -37.58
C GLY A 593 20.35 -19.27 -38.99
N SER A 594 21.43 -19.01 -39.72
CA SER A 594 21.54 -18.53 -41.09
C SER A 594 20.94 -19.43 -42.18
N GLN A 595 20.36 -18.77 -43.19
CA GLN A 595 20.49 -18.95 -44.65
C GLN A 595 20.43 -20.33 -45.34
N SER A 596 19.74 -20.29 -46.50
CA SER A 596 19.90 -21.09 -47.73
C SER A 596 19.51 -22.57 -47.70
N SER A 597 18.32 -22.90 -48.20
CA SER A 597 18.04 -23.38 -49.57
C SER A 597 16.54 -23.55 -49.77
#